data_AF-A0A7K4C8Y1-F1
#
_entry.id   AF-A0A7K4C8Y1-F1
#
_cell.length_a   1.000
_cell.length_b   1.000
_cell.length_c   1.000
_cell.angle_alpha   90.00
_cell.angle_beta   90.00
_cell.angle_gamma   90.00
#
_symmetry.space_group_name_H-M   'P 1'
#
loop_
_entity.id
_entity.type
_entity.pdbx_description
1 polymer ?
#
loop_
_entity_poly.entity_id
_entity_poly.type
_entity_poly.pdbx_seq_one_letter_code
_entity_poly.pdbx_strand_id
1 'polypeptide(L)' 'MTNAAASLAYTVVFGIPLPIFFGMLTIICLFVTAVLGYLVLKGKYQVPFSWHMRMAGVTMVCAVIHVTLIYLQRWA' A
#
# COMPACT_ATOMS: atom_id res chain seq x y z
N MET A 1 25.21 -13.03 7.55
CA MET A 1 24.34 -12.68 8.68
C MET A 1 23.29 -11.73 8.11
N THR A 2 22.03 -12.15 8.00
CA THR A 2 20.96 -11.24 7.58
C THR A 2 20.64 -10.30 8.74
N ASN A 3 20.66 -8.99 8.48
CA ASN A 3 20.37 -7.99 9.51
C ASN A 3 18.88 -8.06 9.87
N ALA A 4 18.50 -7.60 11.07
CA ALA A 4 17.11 -7.68 11.55
C ALA A 4 16.05 -7.09 10.59
N ALA A 5 16.44 -6.16 9.71
CA ALA A 5 15.57 -5.63 8.67
C ALA A 5 15.27 -6.65 7.55
N ALA A 6 16.23 -7.50 7.18
CA ALA A 6 16.05 -8.51 6.15
C ALA A 6 15.14 -9.65 6.64
N SER A 7 15.18 -10.04 7.92
CA SER A 7 14.29 -11.07 8.46
C SER A 7 12.81 -10.67 8.43
N LEU A 8 12.48 -9.38 8.55
CA LEU A 8 11.12 -8.87 8.39
C LEU A 8 10.57 -9.13 6.98
N ALA A 9 11.41 -9.05 5.94
CA ALA A 9 10.99 -9.26 4.56
C ALA A 9 10.58 -10.70 4.25
N TYR A 10 11.04 -11.67 5.05
CA TYR A 10 10.65 -13.09 4.96
C TYR A 10 9.52 -13.47 5.92
N THR A 11 9.02 -12.52 6.72
CA THR A 11 7.94 -12.80 7.66
C THR A 11 6.67 -13.17 6.91
N VAL A 12 5.93 -14.15 7.43
CA VAL A 12 4.68 -14.63 6.87
C VAL A 12 3.54 -14.24 7.80
N VAL A 13 2.51 -13.62 7.25
CA VAL A 13 1.30 -13.21 7.98
C VAL A 13 0.11 -13.92 7.34
N PHE A 14 -0.67 -14.68 8.12
CA PHE A 14 -1.78 -15.51 7.63
C PHE A 14 -1.40 -16.45 6.47
N GLY A 15 -0.17 -16.99 6.48
CA GLY A 15 0.32 -17.85 5.40
C GLY A 15 0.78 -17.11 4.14
N ILE A 16 0.73 -15.77 4.13
CA ILE A 16 1.11 -14.92 3.01
C ILE A 16 2.40 -14.15 3.34
N PRO A 17 3.40 -14.10 2.45
CA PRO A 17 4.58 -13.27 2.67
C PRO A 17 4.23 -11.80 2.92
N LEU A 18 4.84 -11.19 3.93
CA LEU A 18 4.60 -9.80 4.32
C LEU A 18 4.73 -8.79 3.16
N PRO A 19 5.71 -8.91 2.24
CA PRO A 19 5.79 -8.03 1.07
C PRO A 19 4.54 -8.14 0.19
N ILE A 20 4.02 -9.35 -0.02
CA ILE A 20 2.81 -9.59 -0.82
C ILE A 20 1.58 -9.01 -0.11
N PHE A 21 1.49 -9.16 1.21
CA PHE A 21 0.40 -8.59 2.00
C PHE A 21 0.31 -7.05 1.82
N PHE A 22 1.43 -6.34 1.94
CA PHE A 22 1.48 -4.89 1.69
C PHE A 22 1.20 -4.53 0.22
N GLY A 23 1.56 -5.39 -0.73
CA GLY A 23 1.23 -5.19 -2.15
C GLY A 23 -0.28 -5.24 -2.40
N MET A 24 -0.96 -6.25 -1.83
CA MET A 24 -2.42 -6.35 -1.90
C MET A 24 -3.10 -5.16 -1.23
N LEU A 25 -2.66 -4.77 -0.04
CA LEU A 25 -3.19 -3.61 0.68
C LEU A 25 -3.03 -2.33 -0.15
N THR A 26 -1.86 -2.12 -0.76
CA THR A 26 -1.59 -0.99 -1.64
C THR A 26 -2.56 -0.95 -2.82
N ILE A 27 -2.79 -2.09 -3.49
CA ILE A 27 -3.74 -2.18 -4.62
C ILE A 27 -5.16 -1.84 -4.18
N ILE A 28 -5.60 -2.37 -3.02
CA ILE A 28 -6.93 -2.07 -2.48
C ILE A 28 -7.06 -0.57 -2.19
N CYS A 29 -6.08 0.03 -1.51
CA CYS A 29 -6.06 1.47 -1.25
C CYS A 29 -6.07 2.30 -2.55
N LEU A 30 -5.32 1.87 -3.57
CA LEU A 30 -5.30 2.53 -4.87
C LEU A 30 -6.68 2.50 -5.55
N PHE A 31 -7.35 1.35 -5.56
CA PHE A 31 -8.70 1.24 -6.14
C PHE A 31 -9.70 2.12 -5.40
N VAL A 32 -9.69 2.11 -4.07
CA VAL A 32 -10.57 3.00 -3.28
C VAL A 32 -10.27 4.46 -3.60
N THR A 33 -8.99 4.85 -3.65
CA THR A 33 -8.56 6.21 -3.99
C THR A 33 -9.02 6.62 -5.39
N ALA A 34 -8.91 5.72 -6.38
CA ALA A 34 -9.33 5.94 -7.75
C ALA A 34 -10.86 6.07 -7.88
N VAL A 35 -11.62 5.21 -7.18
CA VAL A 35 -13.09 5.29 -7.13
C VAL A 35 -13.53 6.62 -6.51
N LEU A 36 -12.94 7.03 -5.39
CA LEU A 36 -13.25 8.32 -4.76
C LEU A 36 -12.95 9.49 -5.71
N GLY A 37 -11.78 9.47 -6.37
CA GLY A 37 -11.42 10.49 -7.34
C GLY A 37 -12.43 10.56 -8.50
N TYR A 38 -12.81 9.41 -9.06
CA TYR A 38 -13.79 9.33 -10.14
C TYR A 38 -15.18 9.84 -9.72
N LEU A 39 -15.66 9.47 -8.53
CA LEU A 39 -16.96 9.90 -8.03
C LEU A 39 -17.03 11.41 -7.77
N VAL A 40 -15.95 12.00 -7.24
CA VAL A 40 -15.83 13.45 -7.07
C VAL A 40 -15.80 14.16 -8.43
N LEU A 41 -15.00 13.67 -9.38
CA LEU A 41 -14.92 14.25 -10.73
C LEU A 41 -16.26 14.20 -11.48
N LYS A 42 -17.07 13.16 -11.27
CA LYS A 42 -18.41 13.04 -11.86
C LYS A 42 -19.49 13.85 -11.12
N GLY A 43 -19.15 14.52 -10.02
CA GLY A 43 -20.11 15.27 -9.20
C GLY A 43 -21.19 14.40 -8.56
N LYS A 44 -21.03 13.07 -8.55
CA LYS A 44 -22.04 12.13 -8.05
C LYS A 44 -22.11 12.08 -6.53
N TYR A 45 -21.02 12.43 -5.86
CA TYR A 45 -20.92 12.45 -4.41
C TYR A 45 -20.14 13.67 -3.92
N GLN A 46 -20.63 14.30 -2.86
CA GLN A 46 -19.99 15.43 -2.19
C GLN A 46 -18.93 14.94 -1.19
N VAL A 47 -17.99 14.10 -1.64
CA VAL A 47 -16.86 13.69 -0.79
C VAL A 47 -15.84 14.83 -0.80
N PRO A 48 -15.43 15.36 0.37
CA PRO A 48 -14.39 16.37 0.44
C PRO A 48 -13.11 15.89 -0.26
N PHE A 49 -12.53 16.70 -1.13
CA PHE A 49 -11.29 16.35 -1.84
C PHE A 49 -10.13 15.99 -0.88
N SER A 50 -10.16 16.50 0.36
CA SER A 50 -9.23 16.13 1.43
C SER A 50 -9.23 14.62 1.75
N TRP A 51 -10.36 13.93 1.60
CA TRP A 51 -10.42 12.47 1.77
C TRP A 51 -9.67 11.72 0.67
N HIS A 52 -9.78 12.17 -0.58
CA HIS A 52 -8.99 11.61 -1.67
C HIS A 52 -7.49 11.79 -1.40
N MET A 53 -7.07 12.98 -0.97
CA MET A 53 -5.67 13.26 -0.64
C MET A 53 -5.15 12.41 0.53
N ARG A 54 -5.97 12.20 1.58
CA ARG A 54 -5.62 11.31 2.71
C ARG A 54 -5.43 9.86 2.25
N MET A 55 -6.35 9.34 1.42
CA MET A 55 -6.28 7.98 0.90
C MET A 55 -5.10 7.78 -0.07
N ALA A 56 -4.80 8.78 -0.90
CA ALA A 56 -3.61 8.79 -1.74
C ALA A 56 -2.32 8.75 -0.89
N GLY A 57 -2.26 9.52 0.20
CA GLY A 57 -1.16 9.48 1.15
C GLY A 57 -0.97 8.10 1.79
N VAL A 58 -2.04 7.47 2.29
CA VAL A 58 -2.01 6.11 2.84
C VAL A 58 -1.53 5.10 1.80
N THR A 59 -2.03 5.21 0.56
CA THR A 59 -1.62 4.35 -0.56
C THR A 59 -0.12 4.48 -0.81
N MET A 60 0.42 5.70 -0.82
CA MET A 60 1.86 5.92 -1.03
C MET A 60 2.72 5.36 0.10
N VAL A 61 2.31 5.52 1.36
CA VAL A 61 3.03 4.91 2.49
C VAL A 61 3.06 3.39 2.37
N CYS A 62 1.93 2.77 2.03
CA CYS A 62 1.87 1.32 1.81
C CYS A 62 2.75 0.87 0.64
N ALA A 63 2.76 1.63 -0.46
CA ALA A 63 3.59 1.34 -1.63
C ALA A 63 5.08 1.40 -1.31
N VAL A 64 5.52 2.40 -0.53
CA VAL A 64 6.91 2.51 -0.08
C VAL A 64 7.29 1.29 0.77
N ILE A 65 6.46 0.93 1.76
CA ILE A 65 6.71 -0.25 2.60
C ILE A 65 6.78 -1.53 1.75
N HIS A 66 5.85 -1.73 0.84
CA HIS A 66 5.83 -2.87 -0.09
C HIS A 66 7.14 -2.97 -0.89
N VAL A 67 7.58 -1.88 -1.52
CA VAL A 67 8.80 -1.84 -2.33
C VAL A 67 10.05 -2.07 -1.46
N THR A 68 10.11 -1.44 -0.28
CA THR A 68 11.23 -1.62 0.66
C THR A 68 11.33 -3.09 1.11
N LEU A 69 10.20 -3.73 1.44
CA LEU A 69 10.18 -5.13 1.82
C LEU A 69 10.65 -6.05 0.69
N ILE A 70 10.21 -5.82 -0.55
CA ILE A 70 10.70 -6.57 -1.72
C ILE A 70 12.19 -6.37 -1.91
N TYR A 71 12.66 -5.13 -1.80
CA TYR A 71 14.07 -4.81 -1.95
C TYR A 71 14.92 -5.57 -0.92
N LEU A 72 14.51 -5.54 0.35
CA LEU A 72 15.16 -6.26 1.44
C LEU A 72 15.07 -7.79 1.27
N GLN A 73 14.01 -8.32 0.67
CA GLN A 73 13.87 -9.76 0.42
C GLN A 73 14.84 -10.24 -0.67
N ARG A 74 15.07 -9.43 -1.71
CA ARG A 74 15.79 -9.87 -2.91
C ARG A 74 17.26 -9.48 -2.91
N TRP A 75 17.63 -8.38 -2.27
CA TRP A 75 18.93 -7.72 -2.47
C TRP A 75 19.69 -7.36 -1.18
N ALA A 76 19.13 -7.64 0.00
CA ALA A 76 19.77 -7.42 1.30
C ALA A 76 20.13 -8.75 1.99
#